data_AF-A0A938UQA9-F1
#
_entry.id   AF-A0A938UQA9-F1
#
_cell.length_a   1.000
_cell.length_b   1.000
_cell.length_c   1.000
_cell.angle_alpha   90.00
_cell.angle_beta   90.00
_cell.angle_gamma   90.00
#
_symmetry.space_group_name_H-M   'P 1'
#
loop_
_entity.id
_entity.type
_entity.pdbx_description
1 polymer ?
#
loop_
_entity_poly.entity_id
_entity_poly.type
_entity_poly.pdbx_seq_one_letter_code
_entity_poly.pdbx_strand_id
1 'polypeptide(L)'
;MGPRVVVVGTGPMGARHALAFCQAVGAGQVAVACRDAGDQARVAQWGLGQGVKTVPFGPELAELFDLGVVAVQTARHHEVAMALPMPLLVEKPLAQTPAQAEALANRPYRTFVGHSSCMEAGAAPFHALVRQGRAGALREVLVSVSEPALCRGEAPLPMVAGRLYDVAVHAVALVADLFPSEPPLYAVGSLTARWGGVTGLRGEAVWWEQPHLTLDIGTELGESRSVMASGAAGRVLWQVHPGATIVGFRSPDGQFESVPVGGPDPQVALAREVLQALRTGEPSMLDAPHGLRTMETAGALVAAAVRAAGEQWDWGWVG
;
A
#
# COMPACT_ATOMS: atom_id res chain seq x y z
N MET A 1 28.72 -2.87 -8.63
CA MET A 1 28.11 -3.26 -7.33
C MET A 1 26.64 -2.83 -7.37
N GLY A 2 25.76 -3.47 -6.60
CA GLY A 2 24.36 -3.02 -6.48
C GLY A 2 24.26 -1.77 -5.59
N PRO A 3 23.10 -1.08 -5.58
CA PRO A 3 22.84 0.00 -4.62
C PRO A 3 22.91 -0.49 -3.17
N ARG A 4 23.54 0.30 -2.31
CA ARG A 4 23.59 0.12 -0.86
C ARG A 4 22.31 0.66 -0.25
N VAL A 5 21.69 -0.09 0.66
CA VAL A 5 20.38 0.21 1.23
C VAL A 5 20.46 0.30 2.75
N VAL A 6 19.86 1.33 3.34
CA VAL A 6 19.66 1.44 4.79
C VAL A 6 18.18 1.37 5.16
N VAL A 7 17.83 0.47 6.07
CA VAL A 7 16.46 0.35 6.61
C VAL A 7 16.36 1.10 7.94
N VAL A 8 15.43 2.04 8.04
CA VAL A 8 15.15 2.84 9.24
C VAL A 8 13.83 2.36 9.85
N GLY A 9 13.92 1.74 11.02
CA GLY A 9 12.78 1.16 11.72
C GLY A 9 13.06 -0.28 12.15
N THR A 10 12.95 -0.56 13.46
CA THR A 10 13.29 -1.86 14.06
C THR A 10 12.05 -2.69 14.44
N GLY A 11 10.92 -2.42 13.79
CA GLY A 11 9.69 -3.21 13.91
C GLY A 11 9.55 -4.32 12.86
N PRO A 12 8.41 -5.04 12.83
CA PRO A 12 8.17 -6.16 11.91
C PRO A 12 8.30 -5.80 10.42
N MET A 13 7.85 -4.60 10.01
CA MET A 13 7.98 -4.13 8.63
C MET A 13 9.44 -3.81 8.26
N GLY A 14 10.22 -3.24 9.18
CA GLY A 14 11.66 -3.08 8.99
C GLY A 14 12.38 -4.41 8.77
N ALA A 15 12.03 -5.45 9.53
CA ALA A 15 12.57 -6.80 9.34
C ALA A 15 12.24 -7.38 7.96
N ARG A 16 10.98 -7.24 7.51
CA ARG A 16 10.51 -7.68 6.18
C ARG A 16 11.25 -6.96 5.05
N HIS A 17 11.42 -5.65 5.15
CA HIS A 17 12.20 -4.87 4.17
C HIS A 17 13.67 -5.28 4.15
N ALA A 18 14.32 -5.38 5.30
CA ALA A 18 15.72 -5.81 5.37
C ALA A 18 15.91 -7.18 4.71
N LEU A 19 15.01 -8.14 4.94
CA LEU A 19 15.02 -9.44 4.27
C LEU A 19 14.79 -9.33 2.76
N ALA A 20 13.79 -8.57 2.31
CA ALA A 20 13.46 -8.39 0.90
C ALA A 20 14.61 -7.74 0.11
N PHE A 21 15.23 -6.69 0.67
CA PHE A 21 16.41 -6.05 0.08
C PHE A 21 17.65 -6.97 0.14
N CYS A 22 17.85 -7.76 1.18
CA CYS A 22 18.89 -8.80 1.20
C CYS A 22 18.74 -9.80 0.04
N GLN A 23 17.51 -10.18 -0.32
CA GLN A 23 17.25 -11.04 -1.48
C GLN A 23 17.40 -10.31 -2.83
N ALA A 24 17.26 -8.99 -2.86
CA ALA A 24 17.39 -8.19 -4.08
C ALA A 24 18.83 -7.74 -4.41
N VAL A 25 19.65 -7.39 -3.40
CA VAL A 25 21.02 -6.85 -3.57
C VAL A 25 22.12 -7.63 -2.84
N GLY A 26 21.76 -8.63 -2.04
CA GLY A 26 22.67 -9.37 -1.18
C GLY A 26 22.87 -8.69 0.18
N ALA A 27 23.01 -9.48 1.24
CA ALA A 27 23.04 -8.99 2.62
C ALA A 27 24.15 -7.97 2.93
N GLY A 28 25.31 -8.09 2.27
CA GLY A 28 26.42 -7.15 2.43
C GLY A 28 26.19 -5.74 1.85
N GLN A 29 25.05 -5.51 1.17
CA GLN A 29 24.61 -4.19 0.69
C GLN A 29 23.50 -3.59 1.55
N VAL A 30 23.08 -4.26 2.63
CA VAL A 30 21.97 -3.83 3.49
C VAL A 30 22.48 -3.52 4.90
N ALA A 31 22.06 -2.38 5.44
CA ALA A 31 22.23 -2.03 6.85
C ALA A 31 20.90 -1.63 7.48
N VAL A 32 20.84 -1.65 8.81
CA VAL A 32 19.68 -1.18 9.58
C VAL A 32 20.14 -0.03 10.48
N ALA A 33 19.45 1.11 10.38
CA ALA A 33 19.71 2.27 11.22
C ALA A 33 19.06 2.07 12.60
N CYS A 34 19.89 2.14 13.64
CA CYS A 34 19.53 2.00 15.04
C CYS A 34 19.78 3.32 15.78
N ARG A 35 18.86 3.74 16.65
CA ARG A 35 19.04 4.93 17.50
C ARG A 35 19.80 4.62 18.78
N ASP A 36 19.65 3.40 19.29
CA ASP A 36 20.17 2.97 20.59
C ASP A 36 20.50 1.46 20.59
N ALA A 37 21.02 0.97 21.72
CA ALA A 37 21.37 -0.44 21.90
C ALA A 37 20.14 -1.38 21.91
N GLY A 38 18.95 -0.89 22.26
CA GLY A 38 17.70 -1.65 22.20
C GLY A 38 17.22 -1.87 20.77
N ASP A 39 17.35 -0.86 19.90
CA ASP A 39 17.19 -1.00 18.45
C ASP A 39 18.15 -2.07 17.90
N GLN A 40 19.44 -2.05 18.28
CA GLN A 40 20.43 -3.05 17.83
C GLN A 40 20.08 -4.47 18.29
N ALA A 41 19.66 -4.63 19.55
CA ALA A 41 19.25 -5.92 20.10
C ALA A 41 18.02 -6.50 19.37
N ARG A 42 17.04 -5.66 18.99
CA ARG A 42 15.91 -6.09 18.15
C ARG A 42 16.36 -6.59 16.78
N VAL A 43 17.26 -5.87 16.11
CA VAL A 43 17.77 -6.26 14.78
C VAL A 43 18.54 -7.59 14.85
N ALA A 44 19.31 -7.83 15.90
CA ALA A 44 20.02 -9.10 16.10
C ALA A 44 19.08 -10.32 16.17
N GLN A 45 17.84 -10.14 16.64
CA GLN A 45 16.83 -11.20 16.73
C GLN A 45 16.19 -11.56 15.38
N TRP A 46 16.39 -10.76 14.33
CA TRP A 46 15.77 -10.99 13.02
C TRP A 46 16.40 -12.13 12.21
N GLY A 47 17.58 -12.62 12.59
CA GLY A 47 18.20 -13.76 11.92
C GLY A 47 18.66 -13.52 10.48
N LEU A 48 18.93 -12.27 10.09
CA LEU A 48 19.30 -11.86 8.71
C LEU A 48 20.67 -12.37 8.20
N GLY A 49 21.35 -13.22 8.97
CA GLY A 49 22.69 -13.74 8.66
C GLY A 49 23.83 -12.74 8.87
N GLN A 50 25.07 -13.19 8.66
CA GLN A 50 26.30 -12.42 8.99
C GLN A 50 26.62 -11.24 8.04
N GLY A 51 25.69 -10.84 7.15
CA GLY A 51 25.91 -9.78 6.17
C GLY A 51 25.34 -8.41 6.56
N VAL A 52 24.20 -8.38 7.26
CA VAL A 52 23.49 -7.13 7.58
C VAL A 52 24.11 -6.47 8.80
N LYS A 53 24.54 -5.21 8.64
CA LYS A 53 25.14 -4.42 9.72
C LYS A 53 24.11 -3.50 10.35
N THR A 54 24.29 -3.19 11.63
CA THR A 54 23.63 -2.05 12.27
C THR A 54 24.52 -0.80 12.13
N VAL A 55 23.90 0.36 11.96
CA VAL A 55 24.56 1.67 11.87
C VAL A 55 23.79 2.70 12.72
N PRO A 56 24.43 3.76 13.24
CA PRO A 56 23.70 4.85 13.89
C PRO A 56 22.73 5.52 12.91
N PHE A 57 21.57 5.96 13.41
CA PHE A 57 20.66 6.82 12.65
C PHE A 57 21.17 8.26 12.66
N GLY A 58 21.34 8.87 11.47
CA GLY A 58 21.78 10.25 11.29
C GLY A 58 21.78 10.69 9.81
N PRO A 59 21.96 11.98 9.50
CA PRO A 59 22.04 12.49 8.14
C PRO A 59 23.22 11.90 7.33
N GLU A 60 24.29 11.46 8.00
CA GLU A 60 25.49 10.87 7.42
C GLU A 60 25.20 9.57 6.65
N LEU A 61 24.03 8.96 6.86
CA LEU A 61 23.56 7.81 6.07
C LEU A 61 23.53 8.08 4.57
N ALA A 62 23.27 9.32 4.14
CA ALA A 62 23.26 9.69 2.72
C ALA A 62 24.64 9.61 2.05
N GLU A 63 25.74 9.64 2.81
CA GLU A 63 27.10 9.47 2.27
C GLU A 63 27.45 7.98 2.10
N LEU A 64 26.81 7.12 2.89
CA LEU A 64 27.11 5.69 3.01
C LEU A 64 26.19 4.79 2.19
N PHE A 65 25.00 5.26 1.84
CA PHE A 65 23.93 4.48 1.21
C PHE A 65 23.32 5.21 0.01
N ASP A 66 22.75 4.46 -0.92
CA ASP A 66 22.17 4.97 -2.16
C ASP A 66 20.62 5.03 -2.10
N LEU A 67 20.00 4.28 -1.18
CA LEU A 67 18.56 4.24 -0.90
C LEU A 67 18.30 4.07 0.61
N GLY A 68 17.39 4.87 1.16
CA GLY A 68 16.81 4.64 2.48
C GLY A 68 15.44 3.96 2.40
N VAL A 69 15.10 3.14 3.39
CA VAL A 69 13.76 2.57 3.58
C VAL A 69 13.21 3.04 4.93
N VAL A 70 12.11 3.77 4.95
CA VAL A 70 11.49 4.31 6.16
C VAL A 70 10.31 3.43 6.55
N ALA A 71 10.53 2.52 7.51
CA ALA A 71 9.55 1.58 8.04
C ALA A 71 9.35 1.78 9.57
N VAL A 72 9.15 3.05 9.94
CA VAL A 72 8.80 3.47 11.32
C VAL A 72 7.27 3.56 11.48
N GLN A 73 6.78 4.00 12.65
CA GLN A 73 5.36 4.33 12.82
C GLN A 73 4.97 5.53 11.95
N THR A 74 3.74 5.53 11.43
CA THR A 74 3.27 6.48 10.42
C THR A 74 3.41 7.94 10.83
N ALA A 75 3.10 8.26 12.10
CA ALA A 75 3.28 9.59 12.69
C ALA A 75 4.71 10.14 12.59
N ARG A 76 5.70 9.27 12.34
CA ARG A 76 7.13 9.61 12.21
C ARG A 76 7.67 9.52 10.79
N HIS A 77 6.87 9.11 9.80
CA HIS A 77 7.30 9.02 8.39
C HIS A 77 7.87 10.35 7.90
N HIS A 78 7.12 11.45 8.08
CA HIS A 78 7.54 12.78 7.63
C HIS A 78 8.83 13.26 8.30
N GLU A 79 8.90 13.22 9.63
CA GLU A 79 10.09 13.61 10.42
C GLU A 79 11.35 12.85 9.95
N VAL A 80 11.27 11.52 9.91
CA VAL A 80 12.40 10.65 9.58
C VAL A 80 12.80 10.81 8.12
N ALA A 81 11.84 10.84 7.20
CA ALA A 81 12.15 10.99 5.79
C ALA A 81 12.78 12.37 5.51
N MET A 82 12.27 13.47 6.06
CA MET A 82 12.82 14.81 5.82
C MET A 82 14.25 14.98 6.37
N ALA A 83 14.64 14.20 7.38
CA ALA A 83 16.01 14.21 7.92
C ALA A 83 17.07 13.48 7.05
N LEU A 84 16.66 12.72 6.02
CA LEU A 84 17.56 11.90 5.20
C LEU A 84 17.73 12.48 3.79
N PRO A 85 18.87 13.12 3.45
CA PRO A 85 19.07 13.78 2.15
C PRO A 85 19.45 12.79 1.03
N MET A 86 18.59 11.80 0.79
CA MET A 86 18.79 10.73 -0.19
C MET A 86 17.44 10.23 -0.76
N PRO A 87 17.43 9.41 -1.84
CA PRO A 87 16.23 8.71 -2.29
C PRO A 87 15.67 7.78 -1.21
N LEU A 88 14.34 7.71 -1.08
CA LEU A 88 13.66 6.95 -0.03
C LEU A 88 12.51 6.09 -0.56
N LEU A 89 12.39 4.87 -0.06
CA LEU A 89 11.13 4.13 0.00
C LEU A 89 10.50 4.38 1.37
N VAL A 90 9.30 4.94 1.44
CA VAL A 90 8.56 5.16 2.70
C VAL A 90 7.42 4.16 2.77
N GLU A 91 7.27 3.44 3.88
CA GLU A 91 6.12 2.56 4.11
C GLU A 91 4.79 3.30 3.95
N LYS A 92 3.73 2.57 3.61
CA LYS A 92 2.40 3.16 3.51
C LYS A 92 1.83 3.48 4.89
N PRO A 93 0.92 4.46 5.01
CA PRO A 93 0.68 5.54 4.05
C PRO A 93 1.90 6.49 3.99
N LEU A 94 2.09 7.19 2.86
CA LEU A 94 3.29 8.01 2.62
C LEU A 94 3.63 8.99 3.78
N ALA A 95 2.62 9.52 4.46
CA ALA A 95 2.75 10.24 5.72
C ALA A 95 1.48 10.12 6.59
N GLN A 96 1.45 10.81 7.73
CA GLN A 96 0.25 10.88 8.58
C GLN A 96 -0.85 11.78 7.99
N THR A 97 -0.47 12.88 7.33
CA THR A 97 -1.40 13.88 6.77
C THR A 97 -1.12 14.14 5.28
N PRO A 98 -2.11 14.58 4.49
CA PRO A 98 -1.89 14.98 3.09
C PRO A 98 -0.82 16.07 2.93
N ALA A 99 -0.81 17.11 3.78
CA ALA A 99 0.20 18.18 3.72
C ALA A 99 1.63 17.68 3.96
N GLN A 100 1.81 16.69 4.84
CA GLN A 100 3.10 16.02 5.01
C GLN A 100 3.46 15.15 3.80
N ALA A 101 2.50 14.44 3.21
CA ALA A 101 2.71 13.62 2.02
C ALA A 101 3.07 14.49 0.79
N GLU A 102 2.45 15.66 0.63
CA GLU A 102 2.79 16.66 -0.37
C GLU A 102 4.22 17.21 -0.16
N ALA A 103 4.62 17.50 1.08
CA ALA A 103 6.00 17.88 1.39
C ALA A 103 7.02 16.78 1.03
N LEU A 104 6.66 15.50 1.22
CA LEU A 104 7.49 14.37 0.78
C LEU A 104 7.50 14.20 -0.75
N ALA A 105 6.42 14.53 -1.45
CA ALA A 105 6.38 14.51 -2.91
C ALA A 105 7.23 15.63 -3.55
N ASN A 106 7.29 16.80 -2.89
CA ASN A 106 7.99 17.99 -3.40
C ASN A 106 9.45 18.14 -2.91
N ARG A 107 9.97 17.16 -2.15
CA ARG A 107 11.37 17.16 -1.69
C ARG A 107 12.35 17.01 -2.87
N PRO A 108 13.63 17.43 -2.74
CA PRO A 108 14.61 17.35 -3.84
C PRO A 108 15.13 15.93 -4.16
N TYR A 109 14.71 14.90 -3.43
CA TYR A 109 15.11 13.51 -3.62
C TYR A 109 13.91 12.62 -3.96
N ARG A 110 14.08 11.62 -4.82
CA ARG A 110 13.01 10.67 -5.17
C ARG A 110 12.44 10.01 -3.93
N THR A 111 11.11 9.98 -3.85
CA THR A 111 10.38 9.21 -2.84
C THR A 111 9.47 8.21 -3.52
N PHE A 112 9.50 6.99 -3.00
CA PHE A 112 8.64 5.87 -3.36
C PHE A 112 7.75 5.51 -2.16
N VAL A 113 6.61 4.86 -2.41
CA VAL A 113 5.64 4.43 -1.39
C VAL A 113 5.54 2.91 -1.29
N GLY A 114 5.44 2.39 -0.07
CA GLY A 114 5.44 0.97 0.29
C GLY A 114 4.16 0.18 -0.03
N HIS A 115 3.55 0.39 -1.20
CA HIS A 115 2.36 -0.36 -1.61
C HIS A 115 2.73 -1.72 -2.21
N SER A 116 3.28 -2.63 -1.40
CA SER A 116 3.63 -3.98 -1.83
C SER A 116 2.42 -4.79 -2.34
N SER A 117 1.20 -4.41 -1.98
CA SER A 117 -0.03 -4.94 -2.56
C SER A 117 -0.10 -4.78 -4.09
N CYS A 118 0.43 -3.69 -4.65
CA CYS A 118 0.53 -3.47 -6.10
C CYS A 118 1.53 -4.42 -6.79
N MET A 119 2.33 -5.15 -6.00
CA MET A 119 3.37 -6.06 -6.46
C MET A 119 3.00 -7.54 -6.23
N GLU A 120 1.77 -7.83 -5.80
CA GLU A 120 1.26 -9.19 -5.73
C GLU A 120 1.14 -9.82 -7.12
N ALA A 121 1.37 -11.13 -7.22
CA ALA A 121 1.49 -11.85 -8.49
C ALA A 121 0.28 -11.74 -9.42
N GLY A 122 -0.90 -11.38 -8.90
CA GLY A 122 -2.11 -11.14 -9.69
C GLY A 122 -2.28 -9.70 -10.18
N ALA A 123 -1.59 -8.71 -9.62
CA ALA A 123 -1.75 -7.30 -9.97
C ALA A 123 -1.39 -7.05 -11.44
N ALA A 124 -0.14 -7.32 -11.85
CA ALA A 124 0.29 -7.04 -13.23
C ALA A 124 -0.57 -7.75 -14.30
N PRO A 125 -0.94 -9.05 -14.18
CA PRO A 125 -1.89 -9.69 -15.09
C PRO A 125 -3.29 -9.05 -15.10
N PHE A 126 -3.81 -8.63 -13.94
CA PHE A 126 -5.10 -7.94 -13.83
C PHE A 126 -5.08 -6.60 -14.59
N HIS A 127 -4.09 -5.74 -14.32
CA HIS A 127 -3.93 -4.47 -15.03
C HIS A 127 -3.72 -4.67 -16.54
N ALA A 128 -3.01 -5.73 -16.95
CA ALA A 128 -2.83 -6.04 -18.36
C ALA A 128 -4.16 -6.36 -19.06
N LEU A 129 -5.02 -7.21 -18.48
CA LEU A 129 -6.35 -7.52 -19.04
C LEU A 129 -7.26 -6.28 -19.11
N VAL A 130 -7.21 -5.41 -18.10
CA VAL A 130 -7.98 -4.16 -18.09
C VAL A 130 -7.49 -3.20 -19.19
N ARG A 131 -6.16 -2.99 -19.31
CA ARG A 131 -5.56 -2.12 -20.34
C ARG A 131 -5.71 -2.66 -21.77
N GLN A 132 -5.82 -3.98 -21.95
CA GLN A 132 -6.21 -4.63 -23.21
C GLN A 132 -7.69 -4.40 -23.56
N GLY A 133 -8.48 -3.75 -22.71
CA GLY A 133 -9.89 -3.48 -22.94
C GLY A 133 -10.78 -4.72 -22.87
N ARG A 134 -10.37 -5.79 -22.18
CA ARG A 134 -11.14 -7.05 -22.12
C ARG A 134 -12.56 -6.85 -21.57
N ALA A 135 -12.75 -5.95 -20.61
CA ALA A 135 -14.08 -5.58 -20.08
C ALA A 135 -14.83 -4.53 -20.93
N GLY A 136 -14.21 -3.98 -21.97
CA GLY A 136 -14.69 -2.80 -22.71
C GLY A 136 -14.52 -1.52 -21.89
N ALA A 137 -15.35 -0.51 -22.16
CA ALA A 137 -15.42 0.68 -21.31
C ALA A 137 -15.85 0.29 -19.88
N LEU A 138 -15.01 0.62 -18.90
CA LEU A 138 -15.25 0.30 -17.50
C LEU A 138 -16.43 1.11 -16.97
N ARG A 139 -17.32 0.44 -16.23
CA ARG A 139 -18.47 1.02 -15.54
C ARG A 139 -18.32 0.96 -14.03
N GLU A 140 -17.72 -0.11 -13.52
CA GLU A 140 -17.57 -0.36 -12.08
C GLU A 140 -16.22 -1.05 -11.82
N VAL A 141 -15.60 -0.68 -10.70
CA VAL A 141 -14.47 -1.36 -10.09
C VAL A 141 -14.85 -1.65 -8.64
N LEU A 142 -14.92 -2.92 -8.25
CA LEU A 142 -15.13 -3.36 -6.87
C LEU A 142 -13.80 -3.86 -6.31
N VAL A 143 -13.40 -3.34 -5.16
CA VAL A 143 -12.30 -3.89 -4.36
C VAL A 143 -12.89 -4.39 -3.05
N SER A 144 -12.81 -5.70 -2.80
CA SER A 144 -13.17 -6.30 -1.52
C SER A 144 -11.91 -6.69 -0.76
N VAL A 145 -11.82 -6.32 0.52
CA VAL A 145 -10.71 -6.69 1.42
C VAL A 145 -11.30 -7.27 2.71
N SER A 146 -10.84 -8.45 3.11
CA SER A 146 -11.17 -9.05 4.40
C SER A 146 -9.97 -8.93 5.32
N GLU A 147 -10.08 -8.14 6.40
CA GLU A 147 -9.01 -7.90 7.37
C GLU A 147 -9.47 -8.30 8.79
N PRO A 148 -9.12 -9.52 9.27
CA PRO A 148 -9.52 -10.01 10.59
C PRO A 148 -9.07 -9.13 11.76
N ALA A 149 -7.99 -8.35 11.61
CA ALA A 149 -7.51 -7.44 12.65
C ALA A 149 -8.47 -6.27 12.95
N LEU A 150 -9.43 -5.98 12.07
CA LEU A 150 -10.52 -5.02 12.34
C LEU A 150 -11.49 -5.50 13.44
N CYS A 151 -11.52 -6.80 13.78
CA CYS A 151 -12.59 -7.44 14.55
C CYS A 151 -12.35 -7.66 16.06
N ARG A 152 -11.33 -7.05 16.67
CA ARG A 152 -10.97 -7.33 18.08
C ARG A 152 -11.63 -6.38 19.09
N GLY A 153 -12.87 -6.70 19.47
CA GLY A 153 -13.54 -6.20 20.68
C GLY A 153 -14.09 -4.77 20.59
N GLU A 154 -14.34 -4.15 21.74
CA GLU A 154 -14.84 -2.78 21.81
C GLU A 154 -13.73 -1.74 21.61
N ALA A 155 -13.61 -1.26 20.37
CA ALA A 155 -12.61 -0.32 19.90
C ALA A 155 -13.19 1.10 19.69
N PRO A 156 -12.67 2.16 20.34
CA PRO A 156 -13.14 3.54 20.10
C PRO A 156 -13.10 3.91 18.61
N LEU A 157 -14.09 4.70 18.14
CA LEU A 157 -14.20 5.11 16.73
C LEU A 157 -12.89 5.63 16.12
N PRO A 158 -12.08 6.48 16.80
CA PRO A 158 -10.75 6.86 16.31
C PRO A 158 -9.88 5.68 15.87
N MET A 159 -9.79 4.64 16.68
CA MET A 159 -8.99 3.46 16.36
C MET A 159 -9.57 2.64 15.20
N VAL A 160 -10.90 2.58 15.09
CA VAL A 160 -11.56 1.89 13.96
C VAL A 160 -11.34 2.66 12.66
N ALA A 161 -11.55 3.97 12.67
CA ALA A 161 -11.40 4.83 11.50
C ALA A 161 -9.94 4.90 11.02
N GLY A 162 -8.96 4.95 11.94
CA GLY A 162 -7.53 4.85 11.62
C GLY A 162 -7.16 3.53 10.92
N ARG A 163 -7.66 2.38 11.42
CA ARG A 163 -7.45 1.08 10.76
C ARG A 163 -8.19 0.96 9.43
N LEU A 164 -9.42 1.48 9.33
CA LEU A 164 -10.17 1.51 8.07
C LEU A 164 -9.40 2.30 7.01
N TYR A 165 -8.81 3.43 7.38
CA TYR A 165 -7.93 4.20 6.50
C TYR A 165 -6.68 3.40 6.09
N ASP A 166 -6.00 2.74 7.03
CA ASP A 166 -4.82 1.92 6.73
C ASP A 166 -5.11 0.81 5.69
N VAL A 167 -6.28 0.17 5.77
CA VAL A 167 -6.74 -0.82 4.79
C VAL A 167 -7.20 -0.17 3.49
N ALA A 168 -7.93 0.95 3.56
CA ALA A 168 -8.44 1.65 2.38
C ALA A 168 -7.32 2.19 1.48
N VAL A 169 -6.21 2.68 2.06
CA VAL A 169 -5.02 3.12 1.32
C VAL A 169 -4.46 2.00 0.44
N HIS A 170 -4.36 0.77 0.96
CA HIS A 170 -3.97 -0.39 0.16
C HIS A 170 -4.96 -0.68 -0.97
N ALA A 171 -6.26 -0.70 -0.65
CA ALA A 171 -7.32 -1.03 -1.61
C ALA A 171 -7.36 -0.03 -2.78
N VAL A 172 -7.20 1.26 -2.49
CA VAL A 172 -7.12 2.33 -3.50
C VAL A 172 -5.87 2.19 -4.37
N ALA A 173 -4.70 1.91 -3.78
CA ALA A 173 -3.44 1.81 -4.52
C ALA A 173 -3.49 0.80 -5.67
N LEU A 174 -4.19 -0.32 -5.46
CA LEU A 174 -4.38 -1.40 -6.45
C LEU A 174 -5.14 -1.00 -7.72
N VAL A 175 -5.88 0.11 -7.68
CA VAL A 175 -6.78 0.51 -8.77
C VAL A 175 -6.59 1.96 -9.18
N ALA A 176 -5.75 2.74 -8.49
CA ALA A 176 -5.60 4.17 -8.71
C ALA A 176 -5.20 4.54 -10.15
N ASP A 177 -4.39 3.72 -10.83
CA ASP A 177 -3.97 3.94 -12.22
C ASP A 177 -5.07 3.59 -13.25
N LEU A 178 -6.13 2.89 -12.85
CA LEU A 178 -7.30 2.62 -13.72
C LEU A 178 -8.20 3.84 -13.89
N PHE A 179 -8.03 4.86 -13.05
CA PHE A 179 -8.83 6.08 -13.05
C PHE A 179 -8.01 7.28 -13.52
N PRO A 180 -8.62 8.26 -14.22
CA PRO A 180 -7.94 9.48 -14.63
C PRO A 180 -7.24 10.19 -13.46
N SER A 181 -6.09 10.79 -13.74
CA SER A 181 -5.22 11.46 -12.77
C SER A 181 -5.90 12.60 -12.00
N GLU A 182 -6.97 13.18 -12.56
CA GLU A 182 -7.85 14.18 -11.95
C GLU A 182 -9.30 13.78 -12.22
N PRO A 183 -10.18 13.89 -11.21
CA PRO A 183 -11.46 14.61 -11.41
C PRO A 183 -12.06 15.19 -10.10
N PRO A 184 -13.19 15.92 -10.14
CA PRO A 184 -13.73 16.58 -8.95
C PRO A 184 -14.27 15.59 -7.90
N LEU A 185 -13.88 15.83 -6.65
CA LEU A 185 -14.29 15.09 -5.46
C LEU A 185 -15.81 15.17 -5.23
N TYR A 186 -16.50 14.08 -5.50
CA TYR A 186 -17.75 13.73 -4.84
C TYR A 186 -17.54 12.35 -4.21
N ALA A 187 -17.87 12.21 -2.92
CA ALA A 187 -17.79 10.94 -2.22
C ALA A 187 -19.14 10.68 -1.54
N VAL A 188 -19.96 9.82 -2.16
CA VAL A 188 -21.20 9.30 -1.55
C VAL A 188 -20.87 8.02 -0.80
N GLY A 189 -20.31 8.15 0.41
CA GLY A 189 -19.92 7.03 1.27
C GLY A 189 -21.05 6.56 2.19
N SER A 190 -21.44 5.29 2.16
CA SER A 190 -22.29 4.70 3.22
C SER A 190 -21.44 3.91 4.23
N LEU A 191 -21.20 4.42 5.43
CA LEU A 191 -20.63 3.60 6.50
C LEU A 191 -21.74 2.80 7.19
N THR A 192 -21.67 1.47 7.10
CA THR A 192 -22.47 0.60 7.98
C THR A 192 -21.53 -0.17 8.90
N ALA A 193 -21.05 0.49 9.95
CA ALA A 193 -20.23 -0.18 10.96
C ALA A 193 -21.10 -1.14 11.78
N ARG A 194 -20.58 -2.35 12.00
CA ARG A 194 -21.34 -3.42 12.63
C ARG A 194 -20.43 -4.18 13.58
N TRP A 195 -20.81 -4.13 14.86
CA TRP A 195 -19.94 -4.32 16.01
C TRP A 195 -20.72 -5.13 17.04
N GLY A 196 -20.26 -6.35 17.34
CA GLY A 196 -20.88 -7.21 18.38
C GLY A 196 -22.11 -8.03 17.96
N GLY A 197 -22.19 -8.55 16.72
CA GLY A 197 -23.15 -9.63 16.39
C GLY A 197 -24.17 -9.37 15.28
N VAL A 198 -23.96 -8.36 14.42
CA VAL A 198 -24.73 -8.12 13.18
C VAL A 198 -23.71 -7.91 12.03
N THR A 199 -24.07 -8.22 10.77
CA THR A 199 -23.22 -8.49 9.57
C THR A 199 -22.54 -7.31 8.84
N GLY A 200 -21.21 -7.12 8.96
CA GLY A 200 -20.34 -6.49 7.93
C GLY A 200 -20.32 -4.96 7.72
N LEU A 201 -19.12 -4.46 7.37
CA LEU A 201 -18.82 -3.09 6.91
C LEU A 201 -18.89 -3.00 5.37
N ARG A 202 -19.98 -2.44 4.80
CA ARG A 202 -20.08 -2.21 3.34
C ARG A 202 -20.03 -0.72 3.01
N GLY A 203 -18.90 -0.27 2.47
CA GLY A 203 -18.69 1.08 1.96
C GLY A 203 -18.92 1.17 0.46
N GLU A 204 -20.12 1.56 0.03
CA GLU A 204 -20.27 2.09 -1.33
C GLU A 204 -19.79 3.52 -1.33
N ALA A 205 -18.94 3.88 -2.29
CA ALA A 205 -18.45 5.23 -2.50
C ALA A 205 -18.37 5.52 -4.00
N VAL A 206 -19.07 6.55 -4.48
CA VAL A 206 -19.01 6.89 -5.91
C VAL A 206 -18.10 8.08 -6.11
N TRP A 207 -16.95 7.85 -6.77
CA TRP A 207 -15.83 8.80 -6.96
C TRP A 207 -15.81 9.49 -8.32
N TRP A 208 -16.41 8.84 -9.31
CA TRP A 208 -16.25 9.12 -10.72
C TRP A 208 -17.59 8.91 -11.42
N GLU A 209 -17.93 9.75 -12.40
CA GLU A 209 -19.13 9.53 -13.21
C GLU A 209 -19.11 8.13 -13.84
N GLN A 210 -17.97 7.72 -14.41
CA GLN A 210 -17.55 6.32 -14.61
C GLN A 210 -16.01 6.21 -14.65
N PRO A 211 -15.41 5.07 -14.24
CA PRO A 211 -16.04 3.94 -13.57
C PRO A 211 -16.27 4.18 -12.07
N HIS A 212 -17.37 3.66 -11.51
CA HIS A 212 -17.66 3.72 -10.07
C HIS A 212 -16.65 2.86 -9.27
N LEU A 213 -16.15 3.30 -8.11
CA LEU A 213 -15.22 2.53 -7.25
C LEU A 213 -15.85 2.12 -5.91
N THR A 214 -16.25 0.87 -5.76
CA THR A 214 -16.77 0.36 -4.47
C THR A 214 -15.65 -0.27 -3.63
N LEU A 215 -15.55 0.07 -2.35
CA LEU A 215 -14.62 -0.53 -1.39
C LEU A 215 -15.38 -1.32 -0.31
N ASP A 216 -15.39 -2.64 -0.43
CA ASP A 216 -16.03 -3.55 0.52
C ASP A 216 -15.00 -4.08 1.52
N ILE A 217 -14.94 -3.51 2.73
CA ILE A 217 -13.92 -3.85 3.73
C ILE A 217 -14.58 -4.68 4.85
N GLY A 218 -14.56 -5.99 4.68
CA GLY A 218 -15.16 -6.96 5.59
C GLY A 218 -14.17 -7.64 6.54
N THR A 219 -14.68 -8.63 7.27
CA THR A 219 -13.91 -9.42 8.26
C THR A 219 -14.28 -10.91 8.26
N GLU A 220 -15.13 -11.34 7.32
CA GLU A 220 -15.87 -12.61 7.43
C GLU A 220 -15.10 -13.82 6.86
N LEU A 221 -14.02 -13.60 6.09
CA LEU A 221 -13.40 -14.62 5.23
C LEU A 221 -11.86 -14.62 5.28
N GLY A 222 -11.29 -14.72 6.49
CA GLY A 222 -9.84 -14.74 6.71
C GLY A 222 -9.13 -13.50 6.17
N GLU A 223 -7.82 -13.59 5.92
CA GLU A 223 -7.13 -12.63 5.06
C GLU A 223 -7.47 -13.00 3.61
N SER A 224 -8.27 -12.17 2.94
CA SER A 224 -8.57 -12.32 1.51
C SER A 224 -8.79 -10.99 0.84
N ARG A 225 -8.58 -10.96 -0.48
CA ARG A 225 -8.73 -9.76 -1.30
C ARG A 225 -9.31 -10.12 -2.66
N SER A 226 -10.20 -9.29 -3.19
CA SER A 226 -10.57 -9.35 -4.60
C SER A 226 -10.66 -7.97 -5.23
N VAL A 227 -10.30 -7.90 -6.50
CA VAL A 227 -10.52 -6.74 -7.37
C VAL A 227 -11.32 -7.22 -8.58
N MET A 228 -12.38 -6.52 -8.93
CA MET A 228 -13.21 -6.80 -10.10
C MET A 228 -13.44 -5.52 -10.89
N ALA A 229 -13.08 -5.51 -12.17
CA ALA A 229 -13.35 -4.40 -13.09
C ALA A 229 -14.38 -4.85 -14.14
N SER A 230 -15.54 -4.22 -14.15
CA SER A 230 -16.71 -4.59 -14.96
C SER A 230 -17.03 -3.54 -16.02
N GLY A 231 -17.41 -3.98 -17.21
CA GLY A 231 -17.84 -3.14 -18.32
C GLY A 231 -18.80 -3.87 -19.25
N ALA A 232 -19.11 -3.28 -20.40
CA ALA A 232 -20.09 -3.85 -21.34
C ALA A 232 -19.64 -5.17 -21.99
N ALA A 233 -18.33 -5.44 -22.07
CA ALA A 233 -17.80 -6.66 -22.70
C ALA A 233 -17.53 -7.80 -21.70
N GLY A 234 -17.80 -7.61 -20.40
CA GLY A 234 -17.58 -8.61 -19.36
C GLY A 234 -16.91 -8.01 -18.12
N ARG A 235 -16.24 -8.86 -17.34
CA ARG A 235 -15.52 -8.46 -16.13
C ARG A 235 -14.14 -9.11 -16.03
N VAL A 236 -13.15 -8.35 -15.63
CA VAL A 236 -11.83 -8.84 -15.22
C VAL A 236 -11.85 -9.04 -13.71
N LEU A 237 -11.36 -10.17 -13.22
CA LEU A 237 -11.28 -10.50 -11.80
C LEU A 237 -9.85 -10.80 -11.41
N TRP A 238 -9.51 -10.41 -10.19
CA TRP A 238 -8.34 -10.84 -9.43
C TRP A 238 -8.81 -11.20 -8.02
N GLN A 239 -8.46 -12.38 -7.54
CA GLN A 239 -8.78 -12.86 -6.21
C GLN A 239 -7.53 -13.45 -5.55
N VAL A 240 -7.32 -13.14 -4.28
CA VAL A 240 -6.26 -13.66 -3.41
C VAL A 240 -6.94 -14.30 -2.21
N HIS A 241 -6.74 -15.60 -2.07
CA HIS A 241 -7.17 -16.41 -0.94
C HIS A 241 -5.96 -17.18 -0.37
N PRO A 242 -6.00 -17.66 0.88
CA PRO A 242 -4.94 -18.49 1.44
C PRO A 242 -4.61 -19.68 0.52
N GLY A 243 -3.39 -19.69 -0.03
CA GLY A 243 -2.89 -20.74 -0.92
C GLY A 243 -3.27 -20.62 -2.40
N ALA A 244 -4.07 -19.63 -2.82
CA ALA A 244 -4.45 -19.45 -4.22
C ALA A 244 -4.60 -17.98 -4.63
N THR A 245 -3.95 -17.61 -5.74
CA THR A 245 -4.26 -16.39 -6.48
C THR A 245 -4.94 -16.78 -7.79
N ILE A 246 -6.00 -16.10 -8.16
CA ILE A 246 -6.73 -16.30 -9.42
C ILE A 246 -6.82 -14.95 -10.12
N VAL A 247 -6.40 -14.88 -11.37
CA VAL A 247 -6.72 -13.76 -12.27
C VAL A 247 -7.40 -14.32 -13.50
N GLY A 248 -8.39 -13.62 -14.02
CA GLY A 248 -9.02 -14.02 -15.26
C GLY A 248 -10.06 -13.03 -15.77
N PHE A 249 -10.57 -13.33 -16.95
CA PHE A 249 -11.67 -12.62 -17.58
C PHE A 249 -12.92 -13.50 -17.57
N ARG A 250 -14.08 -12.91 -17.27
CA ARG A 250 -15.39 -13.53 -17.50
C ARG A 250 -16.16 -12.73 -18.53
N SER A 251 -16.50 -13.40 -19.63
CA SER A 251 -17.33 -12.89 -20.72
C SER A 251 -18.81 -12.75 -20.33
N PRO A 252 -19.64 -12.08 -21.16
CA PRO A 252 -21.07 -11.88 -20.86
C PRO A 252 -21.89 -13.17 -20.86
N ASP A 253 -21.45 -14.20 -21.58
CA ASP A 253 -22.07 -15.55 -21.60
C ASP A 253 -21.65 -16.43 -20.40
N GLY A 254 -20.77 -15.91 -19.54
CA GLY A 254 -20.36 -16.55 -18.28
C GLY A 254 -19.09 -17.40 -18.36
N GLN A 255 -18.51 -17.62 -19.55
CA GLN A 255 -17.23 -18.33 -19.69
C GLN A 255 -16.11 -17.60 -18.94
N PHE A 256 -15.21 -18.36 -18.32
CA PHE A 256 -14.09 -17.82 -17.55
C PHE A 256 -12.76 -18.29 -18.14
N GLU A 257 -11.91 -17.33 -18.51
CA GLU A 257 -10.55 -17.55 -18.98
C GLU A 257 -9.59 -17.12 -17.87
N SER A 258 -8.87 -18.08 -17.26
CA SER A 258 -7.85 -17.78 -16.26
C SER A 258 -6.52 -17.41 -16.93
N VAL A 259 -5.77 -16.52 -16.29
CA VAL A 259 -4.40 -16.16 -16.69
C VAL A 259 -3.43 -16.76 -15.66
N PRO A 260 -2.32 -17.38 -16.08
CA PRO A 260 -1.29 -17.84 -15.15
C PRO A 260 -0.78 -16.70 -14.27
N VAL A 261 -0.72 -16.95 -12.97
CA VAL A 261 -0.17 -16.02 -11.97
C VAL A 261 1.06 -16.63 -11.33
N GLY A 262 2.11 -15.83 -11.22
CA GLY A 262 3.37 -16.24 -10.63
C GLY A 262 4.27 -15.03 -10.45
N GLY A 263 5.02 -15.02 -9.36
CA GLY A 263 5.91 -13.92 -9.01
C GLY A 263 6.70 -14.24 -7.75
N PRO A 264 7.71 -13.41 -7.43
CA PRO A 264 8.36 -13.46 -6.13
C PRO A 264 7.40 -12.99 -5.03
N ASP A 265 7.86 -13.05 -3.78
CA ASP A 265 7.20 -12.37 -2.66
C ASP A 265 6.97 -10.87 -2.98
N PRO A 266 5.80 -10.27 -2.62
CA PRO A 266 5.47 -8.89 -2.98
C PRO A 266 6.46 -7.84 -2.46
N GLN A 267 7.10 -8.06 -1.30
CA GLN A 267 8.12 -7.15 -0.77
C GLN A 267 9.43 -7.24 -1.59
N VAL A 268 9.76 -8.44 -2.10
CA VAL A 268 10.92 -8.63 -2.98
C VAL A 268 10.67 -7.99 -4.36
N ALA A 269 9.45 -8.09 -4.89
CA ALA A 269 9.05 -7.38 -6.11
C ALA A 269 9.12 -5.86 -5.92
N LEU A 270 8.58 -5.33 -4.82
CA LEU A 270 8.67 -3.92 -4.44
C LEU A 270 10.14 -3.44 -4.36
N ALA A 271 11.01 -4.19 -3.68
CA ALA A 271 12.43 -3.87 -3.61
C ALA A 271 13.08 -3.81 -5.01
N ARG A 272 12.76 -4.77 -5.90
CA ARG A 272 13.28 -4.81 -7.27
C ARG A 272 12.81 -3.64 -8.13
N GLU A 273 11.52 -3.28 -8.05
CA GLU A 273 10.93 -2.12 -8.74
C GLU A 273 11.65 -0.83 -8.33
N VAL A 274 11.76 -0.56 -7.03
CA VAL A 274 12.43 0.64 -6.50
C VAL A 274 13.90 0.70 -6.95
N LEU A 275 14.64 -0.41 -6.87
CA LEU A 275 16.03 -0.49 -7.32
C LEU A 275 16.18 -0.38 -8.85
N GLN A 276 15.15 -0.73 -9.63
CA GLN A 276 15.13 -0.55 -11.07
C GLN A 276 14.89 0.92 -11.42
N ALA A 277 13.87 1.55 -10.84
CA ALA A 277 13.58 2.98 -11.00
C ALA A 277 14.74 3.87 -10.54
N LEU A 278 15.43 3.49 -9.45
CA LEU A 278 16.64 4.19 -8.98
C LEU A 278 17.81 4.08 -9.97
N ARG A 279 18.07 2.88 -10.51
CA ARG A 279 19.19 2.64 -11.44
C ARG A 279 18.98 3.25 -12.83
N THR A 280 17.73 3.28 -13.29
CA THR A 280 17.37 3.75 -14.64
C THR A 280 17.02 5.23 -14.68
N GLY A 281 16.57 5.81 -13.57
CA GLY A 281 15.99 7.13 -13.54
C GLY A 281 14.57 7.18 -14.13
N GLU A 282 13.98 6.04 -14.52
CA GLU A 282 12.60 6.02 -15.02
C GLU A 282 11.59 6.27 -13.89
N PRO A 283 10.38 6.79 -14.19
CA PRO A 283 9.30 6.88 -13.22
C PRO A 283 8.90 5.48 -12.71
N SER A 284 8.52 5.38 -11.43
CA SER A 284 7.88 4.18 -10.88
C SER A 284 6.40 4.46 -10.68
N MET A 285 5.55 3.44 -10.85
CA MET A 285 4.13 3.55 -10.49
C MET A 285 3.89 3.74 -8.99
N LEU A 286 4.92 3.58 -8.16
CA LEU A 286 4.91 3.73 -6.70
C LEU A 286 5.69 4.98 -6.25
N ASP A 287 5.66 6.06 -7.02
CA ASP A 287 6.27 7.32 -6.62
C ASP A 287 5.44 8.07 -5.55
N ALA A 288 5.98 9.18 -5.04
CA ALA A 288 5.31 10.00 -4.04
C ALA A 288 4.00 10.63 -4.52
N PRO A 289 3.88 11.15 -5.76
CA PRO A 289 2.58 11.54 -6.33
C PRO A 289 1.52 10.44 -6.28
N HIS A 290 1.87 9.18 -6.61
CA HIS A 290 0.97 8.05 -6.40
C HIS A 290 0.61 7.87 -4.92
N GLY A 291 1.60 7.89 -4.02
CA GLY A 291 1.38 7.83 -2.57
C GLY A 291 0.40 8.88 -2.05
N LEU A 292 0.60 10.16 -2.40
CA LEU A 292 -0.30 11.27 -2.06
C LEU A 292 -1.72 11.01 -2.57
N ARG A 293 -1.87 10.68 -3.86
CA ARG A 293 -3.19 10.40 -4.47
C ARG A 293 -3.93 9.25 -3.77
N THR A 294 -3.22 8.18 -3.40
CA THR A 294 -3.83 7.05 -2.66
C THR A 294 -4.29 7.47 -1.26
N MET A 295 -3.51 8.31 -0.57
CA MET A 295 -3.85 8.86 0.74
C MET A 295 -5.06 9.81 0.69
N GLU A 296 -5.10 10.74 -0.26
CA GLU A 296 -6.21 11.69 -0.39
C GLU A 296 -7.52 10.97 -0.71
N THR A 297 -7.47 10.00 -1.62
CA THR A 297 -8.64 9.18 -2.00
C THR A 297 -9.12 8.34 -0.81
N ALA A 298 -8.24 7.58 -0.15
CA ALA A 298 -8.61 6.82 1.05
C ALA A 298 -9.05 7.71 2.22
N GLY A 299 -8.48 8.91 2.33
CA GLY A 299 -8.83 9.90 3.36
C GLY A 299 -10.24 10.44 3.16
N ALA A 300 -10.58 10.88 1.94
CA ALA A 300 -11.93 11.38 1.66
C ALA A 300 -12.99 10.26 1.67
N LEU A 301 -12.63 9.00 1.36
CA LEU A 301 -13.46 7.81 1.60
C LEU A 301 -13.85 7.70 3.07
N VAL A 302 -12.84 7.57 3.94
CA VAL A 302 -13.04 7.36 5.38
C VAL A 302 -13.68 8.59 6.01
N ALA A 303 -13.34 9.79 5.57
CA ALA A 303 -13.99 11.01 6.05
C ALA A 303 -15.47 11.11 5.66
N ALA A 304 -15.88 10.66 4.47
CA ALA A 304 -17.30 10.58 4.12
C ALA A 304 -18.03 9.55 5.00
N ALA A 305 -17.39 8.40 5.22
CA ALA A 305 -17.90 7.31 6.04
C ALA A 305 -18.08 7.73 7.52
N VAL A 306 -17.08 8.38 8.11
CA VAL A 306 -17.12 8.92 9.49
C VAL A 306 -18.19 10.02 9.63
N ARG A 307 -18.33 10.92 8.64
CA ARG A 307 -19.41 11.92 8.64
C ARG A 307 -20.81 11.30 8.60
N ALA A 308 -20.99 10.20 7.87
CA ALA A 308 -22.26 9.48 7.84
C ALA A 308 -22.63 8.86 9.22
N ALA A 309 -21.63 8.61 10.08
CA ALA A 309 -21.82 8.18 11.46
C ALA A 309 -22.03 9.34 12.46
N GLY A 310 -22.06 10.60 12.00
CA GLY A 310 -22.28 11.79 12.83
C GLY A 310 -21.01 12.44 13.40
N GLU A 311 -19.83 12.00 12.97
CA GLU A 311 -18.54 12.40 13.55
C GLU A 311 -17.65 13.14 12.53
N GLN A 312 -16.61 13.83 13.01
CA GLN A 312 -15.63 14.49 12.15
C GLN A 312 -14.35 13.64 12.03
N TRP A 313 -13.85 13.45 10.81
CA TRP A 313 -12.56 12.79 10.58
C TRP A 313 -11.40 13.64 11.08
N ASP A 314 -10.46 12.97 11.77
CA ASP A 314 -9.21 13.54 12.25
C ASP A 314 -8.02 12.68 11.79
N TRP A 315 -7.05 13.33 11.16
CA TRP A 315 -5.80 12.70 10.72
C TRP A 315 -4.91 12.24 11.88
N GLY A 316 -5.13 12.75 13.10
CA GLY A 316 -4.50 12.23 14.32
C GLY A 316 -4.85 10.78 14.64
N TRP A 317 -5.86 10.21 13.99
CA TRP A 317 -6.24 8.80 14.11
C TRP A 317 -5.38 7.84 13.25
N VAL A 318 -4.58 8.38 12.34
CA VAL A 318 -3.62 7.61 11.53
C VAL A 318 -2.31 7.48 12.33
N GLY A 319 -1.94 6.25 12.73
CA GLY A 319 -0.78 5.99 13.59
C GLY A 319 -0.28 4.56 13.57
#